data_AF-A0A7X1ZP03-F1
#
_entry.id   AF-A0A7X1ZP03-F1
#
_cell.length_a   1.000
_cell.length_b   1.000
_cell.length_c   1.000
_cell.angle_alpha   90.00
_cell.angle_beta   90.00
_cell.angle_gamma   90.00
#
_symmetry.space_group_name_H-M   'P 1'
#
loop_
_entity.id
_entity.type
_entity.pdbx_description
1 polymer ?
#
loop_
_entity_poly.entity_id
_entity_poly.type
_entity_poly.pdbx_seq_one_letter_code
_entity_poly.pdbx_strand_id
1 'polypeptide(L)'
;LLVLQDNDLRKLLDLKVFVDADADERIVRRLRRNMRKRGLSFDEIADYYLDSVRFRHQEFVQLSKWYADIIMNGSQWSNTAIELLANWIKFRLKDRRR
;
A
#
# COMPACT_ATOMS: atom_id res chain seq x y z
N LEU A 1 -1.50 -6.21 8.16
CA LEU A 1 -2.20 -6.90 7.06
C LEU A 1 -1.30 -6.89 5.84
N LEU A 2 -0.84 -8.07 5.41
CA LEU A 2 -0.04 -8.30 4.20
C LEU A 2 -0.93 -8.91 3.12
N VAL A 3 -1.98 -8.17 2.73
CA VAL A 3 -3.14 -8.72 2.01
C VAL A 3 -2.76 -9.45 0.72
N LEU A 4 -1.80 -8.91 -0.05
CA LEU A 4 -1.36 -9.53 -1.30
C LEU A 4 -0.37 -10.69 -1.10
N GLN A 5 0.25 -10.83 0.07
CA GLN A 5 1.15 -11.96 0.34
C GLN A 5 0.36 -13.23 0.63
N ASP A 6 -0.81 -13.11 1.26
CA ASP A 6 -1.69 -14.22 1.58
C ASP A 6 -2.42 -14.75 0.34
N ASN A 7 -2.28 -16.04 0.06
CA ASN A 7 -2.87 -16.67 -1.12
C ASN A 7 -4.41 -16.78 -1.03
N ASP A 8 -4.93 -17.08 0.15
CA ASP A 8 -6.36 -17.29 0.32
C ASP A 8 -7.11 -15.97 0.29
N LEU A 9 -6.52 -14.91 0.86
CA LEU A 9 -7.04 -13.56 0.67
C LEU A 9 -7.02 -13.15 -0.79
N ARG A 10 -5.92 -13.40 -1.53
CA ARG A 10 -5.84 -13.03 -2.96
C ARG A 10 -6.95 -13.63 -3.82
N LYS A 11 -7.37 -14.86 -3.53
CA LYS A 11 -8.46 -15.54 -4.26
C LYS A 11 -9.82 -14.85 -4.08
N LEU A 12 -9.99 -14.12 -2.98
CA LEU A 12 -11.24 -13.40 -2.67
C LEU A 12 -11.29 -12.00 -3.31
N LEU A 13 -10.17 -11.48 -3.83
CA LEU A 13 -10.08 -10.12 -4.35
C LEU A 13 -10.43 -10.05 -5.84
N ASP A 14 -11.48 -9.30 -6.17
CA ASP A 14 -11.82 -8.96 -7.56
C ASP A 14 -10.76 -8.08 -8.25
N LEU A 15 -9.99 -7.29 -7.48
CA LEU A 15 -8.92 -6.42 -7.98
C LEU A 15 -7.80 -6.28 -6.94
N LYS A 16 -6.56 -6.43 -7.39
CA LYS A 16 -5.34 -6.36 -6.57
C LYS A 16 -4.55 -5.13 -6.98
N VAL A 17 -4.45 -4.15 -6.09
CA VAL A 17 -3.72 -2.89 -6.33
C VAL A 17 -2.53 -2.79 -5.39
N PHE A 18 -1.35 -2.50 -5.94
CA PHE A 18 -0.17 -2.16 -5.16
C PHE A 18 0.20 -0.70 -5.38
N VAL A 19 0.46 0.04 -4.31
CA VAL A 19 0.89 1.45 -4.38
C VAL A 19 2.39 1.49 -4.09
N ASP A 20 3.18 1.73 -5.13
CA ASP A 20 4.65 1.70 -5.07
C ASP A 20 5.20 3.11 -4.86
N ALA A 21 6.08 3.25 -3.88
CA ALA A 21 6.74 4.50 -3.55
C ALA A 21 8.08 4.22 -2.87
N ASP A 22 9.03 5.11 -3.05
CA ASP A 22 10.37 4.93 -2.53
C ASP A 22 10.40 4.85 -1.00
N ALA A 23 11.37 4.10 -0.47
CA ALA A 23 11.43 3.78 0.95
C ALA A 23 11.72 5.03 1.81
N ASP A 24 12.54 5.94 1.31
CA ASP A 24 12.86 7.24 1.91
C ASP A 24 11.62 8.14 2.00
N GLU A 25 10.84 8.27 0.92
CA GLU A 25 9.59 9.00 0.93
C GLU A 25 8.61 8.42 1.95
N ARG A 26 8.46 7.09 1.97
CA ARG A 26 7.54 6.40 2.88
C ARG A 26 7.94 6.58 4.34
N ILE A 27 9.22 6.48 4.68
CA ILE A 27 9.66 6.67 6.08
C ILE A 27 9.50 8.13 6.52
N VAL A 28 9.80 9.11 5.66
CA VAL A 28 9.59 10.53 5.95
C VAL A 28 8.10 10.83 6.20
N ARG A 29 7.21 10.32 5.33
CA ARG A 29 5.74 10.44 5.51
C ARG A 29 5.29 9.78 6.82
N ARG A 30 5.84 8.60 7.15
CA ARG A 30 5.53 7.86 8.38
C ARG A 30 6.00 8.60 9.65
N LEU A 31 7.23 9.12 9.65
CA LEU A 31 7.78 9.93 10.75
C LEU A 31 6.87 11.12 11.03
N ARG A 32 6.63 11.94 10.00
CA ARG A 32 5.77 13.14 10.11
C ARG A 32 4.38 12.82 10.65
N ARG A 33 3.79 11.69 10.24
CA ARG A 33 2.46 11.25 10.69
C ARG A 33 2.48 10.74 12.13
N ASN A 34 3.43 9.88 12.48
CA ASN A 34 3.48 9.23 13.78
C ASN A 34 3.84 10.23 14.89
N MET A 35 4.78 11.16 14.64
CA MET A 35 5.07 12.22 15.60
C MET A 35 3.84 13.11 15.83
N ARG A 36 3.19 13.58 14.75
CA ARG A 36 2.05 14.50 14.86
C ARG A 36 0.76 13.88 15.38
N LYS A 37 0.44 12.66 14.96
CA LYS A 37 -0.87 12.03 15.25
C LYS A 37 -0.81 11.01 16.39
N ARG A 38 0.38 10.51 16.75
CA ARG A 38 0.54 9.45 17.76
C ARG A 38 1.46 9.84 18.91
N GLY A 39 2.09 11.03 18.86
CA GLY A 39 2.97 11.51 19.93
C GLY A 39 4.28 10.72 20.09
N LEU A 40 4.65 9.90 19.11
CA LEU A 40 5.88 9.11 19.15
C LEU A 40 7.10 9.99 18.86
N SER A 41 8.20 9.73 19.54
CA SER A 41 9.49 10.38 19.29
C SER A 41 10.13 9.91 17.98
N PHE A 42 11.15 10.64 17.52
CA PHE A 42 11.92 10.25 16.35
C PHE A 42 12.61 8.89 16.56
N ASP A 43 13.29 8.72 17.69
CA ASP A 43 14.07 7.53 18.01
C ASP A 43 13.20 6.27 18.04
N GLU A 44 12.05 6.31 18.72
CA GLU A 44 11.11 5.17 18.75
C GLU A 44 10.66 4.72 17.34
N ILE A 45 10.46 5.67 16.43
CA ILE A 45 10.03 5.35 15.07
C ILE A 45 11.21 4.84 14.23
N ALA A 46 12.39 5.45 14.41
CA ALA A 46 13.61 5.12 13.67
C ALA A 46 14.12 3.74 14.06
N ASP A 47 14.24 3.45 15.35
CA ASP A 47 14.70 2.16 15.88
C ASP A 47 13.79 1.04 15.39
N TYR A 48 12.47 1.19 15.57
CA TYR A 48 11.51 0.21 15.06
C TYR A 48 11.55 0.05 13.53
N TYR A 49 11.84 1.12 12.80
CA TYR A 49 11.98 1.02 11.34
C TYR A 49 13.20 0.19 10.94
N LEU A 50 14.34 0.46 11.56
CA LEU A 50 15.61 -0.20 11.29
C LEU A 50 15.58 -1.67 11.73
N ASP A 51 15.02 -1.97 12.89
CA ASP A 51 15.03 -3.32 13.47
C ASP A 51 13.99 -4.25 12.84
N SER A 52 12.88 -3.70 12.35
CA SER A 52 11.70 -4.50 12.01
C SER A 52 11.13 -4.16 10.64
N VAL A 53 10.74 -2.90 10.42
CA VAL A 53 9.90 -2.54 9.27
C VAL A 53 10.64 -2.73 7.96
N ARG A 54 11.92 -2.34 7.88
CA ARG A 54 12.70 -2.41 6.63
C ARG A 54 12.84 -3.85 6.14
N PHE A 55 13.21 -4.77 7.02
CA PHE A 55 13.39 -6.18 6.70
C PHE A 55 12.06 -6.83 6.30
N ARG A 56 11.01 -6.67 7.12
CA ARG A 56 9.67 -7.21 6.81
C ARG A 56 9.08 -6.65 5.52
N HIS A 57 9.40 -5.39 5.20
CA HIS A 57 8.97 -4.80 3.95
C HIS A 57 9.63 -5.48 2.75
N GLN A 58 10.95 -5.66 2.78
CA GLN A 58 11.68 -6.28 1.68
C GLN A 58 11.28 -7.75 1.49
N GLU A 59 11.12 -8.49 2.59
CA GLU A 59 10.81 -9.90 2.56
C GLU A 59 9.36 -10.20 2.13
N PHE A 60 8.38 -9.44 2.65
CA PHE A 60 6.97 -9.79 2.46
C PHE A 60 6.18 -8.77 1.64
N VAL A 61 6.38 -7.47 1.89
CA VAL A 61 5.55 -6.43 1.25
C VAL A 61 5.99 -6.23 -0.20
N GLN A 62 7.28 -6.03 -0.44
CA GLN A 62 7.80 -5.69 -1.76
C GLN A 62 7.59 -6.81 -2.77
N LEU A 63 7.79 -8.07 -2.36
CA LEU A 63 7.55 -9.22 -3.23
C LEU A 63 6.07 -9.42 -3.57
N SER A 64 5.17 -9.00 -2.68
CA SER A 64 3.72 -9.13 -2.93
C SER A 64 3.22 -8.28 -4.10
N LYS A 65 4.01 -7.29 -4.56
CA LYS A 65 3.68 -6.46 -5.74
C LYS A 65 3.48 -7.27 -7.02
N TRP A 66 4.15 -8.42 -7.14
CA TRP A 66 4.05 -9.30 -8.30
C TRP A 66 2.69 -9.99 -8.42
N TYR A 67 1.88 -9.95 -7.36
CA TYR A 67 0.52 -10.45 -7.37
C TYR A 67 -0.52 -9.35 -7.67
N ALA A 68 -0.10 -8.11 -7.91
CA ALA A 68 -1.01 -7.02 -8.21
C ALA A 68 -1.44 -7.03 -9.68
N ASP A 69 -2.71 -6.75 -9.92
CA ASP A 69 -3.24 -6.49 -11.26
C ASP A 69 -2.81 -5.09 -11.74
N ILE A 70 -2.70 -4.13 -10.81
CA ILE A 70 -2.31 -2.74 -11.08
C ILE A 70 -1.27 -2.28 -10.05
N ILE A 71 -0.20 -1.66 -10.54
CA ILE A 71 0.76 -0.92 -9.71
C ILE A 71 0.57 0.59 -9.94
N MET A 72 0.28 1.31 -8.87
CA MET A 72 0.14 2.76 -8.88
C MET A 72 1.38 3.44 -8.32
N ASN A 73 1.79 4.56 -8.92
CA ASN A 73 2.79 5.43 -8.35
C ASN A 73 2.22 6.14 -7.10
N GLY A 74 2.83 5.89 -5.94
CA GLY A 74 2.49 6.50 -4.66
C GLY A 74 3.34 7.72 -4.30
N SER A 75 4.47 7.93 -5.00
CA SER A 75 5.29 9.14 -4.85
C SER A 75 4.55 10.36 -5.42
N GLN A 76 3.88 10.18 -6.56
CA GLN A 76 3.08 11.21 -7.22
C GLN A 76 1.63 10.77 -7.42
N TRP A 77 0.70 11.55 -6.85
CA TRP A 77 -0.74 11.31 -7.01
C TRP A 77 -1.17 11.57 -8.45
N SER A 78 -1.85 10.60 -9.06
CA SER A 78 -2.45 10.72 -10.38
C SER A 78 -3.97 10.68 -10.27
N ASN A 79 -4.62 11.81 -10.54
CA ASN A 79 -6.08 11.89 -10.63
C ASN A 79 -6.62 10.89 -11.66
N THR A 80 -5.90 10.73 -12.78
CA THR A 80 -6.24 9.75 -13.82
C THR A 80 -6.22 8.32 -13.27
N ALA A 81 -5.22 7.95 -12.47
CA ALA A 81 -5.15 6.60 -11.90
C ALA A 81 -6.27 6.35 -10.89
N ILE A 82 -6.62 7.35 -10.08
CA ILE A 82 -7.76 7.29 -9.16
C ILE A 82 -9.07 7.15 -9.94
N GLU A 83 -9.26 7.95 -10.98
CA GLU A 83 -10.46 7.93 -11.82
C GLU A 83 -10.64 6.58 -12.51
N LEU A 84 -9.55 6.00 -13.03
CA LEU A 84 -9.57 4.67 -13.63
C LEU A 84 -10.03 3.60 -12.63
N LEU A 85 -9.50 3.61 -11.41
CA LEU A 85 -9.95 2.69 -10.35
C LEU A 85 -11.41 2.93 -9.96
N ALA A 86 -11.82 4.19 -9.80
CA ALA A 86 -13.19 4.55 -9.44
C ALA A 86 -14.18 4.09 -10.52
N ASN A 87 -13.82 4.26 -11.79
CA ASN A 87 -14.64 3.84 -12.92
C ASN A 87 -14.72 2.31 -13.04
N TRP A 88 -13.62 1.60 -12.79
CA TRP A 88 -13.64 0.13 -12.73
C TRP A 88 -14.58 -0.38 -11.62
N ILE A 89 -14.52 0.21 -10.42
CA ILE A 89 -15.41 -0.14 -9.31
C ILE A 89 -16.88 0.13 -9.69
N LYS A 90 -17.17 1.32 -10.24
CA LYS A 90 -18.52 1.68 -10.68
C LYS A 90 -19.06 0.72 -11.75
N PHE A 91 -18.21 0.33 -12.69
CA PHE A 91 -18.56 -0.63 -13.73
C PHE A 91 -18.91 -2.00 -13.12
N ARG A 92 -18.07 -2.54 -12.24
CA ARG A 92 -18.30 -3.83 -11.56
C ARG A 92 -19.55 -3.83 -10.69
N LEU A 93 -19.87 -2.71 -10.04
CA LEU A 93 -21.10 -2.59 -9.23
C LEU A 93 -22.38 -2.56 -10.09
N LYS A 94 -22.32 -2.02 -11.32
CA LYS A 94 -23.46 -2.06 -12.25
C LYS A 94 -23.68 -3.45 -12.83
N ASP A 95 -22.59 -4.15 -13.15
CA ASP A 95 -22.61 -5.50 -13.70
C ASP A 95 -23.25 -6.50 -12.71
N ARG A 96 -22.92 -6.40 -11.41
CA ARG A 96 -23.51 -7.24 -10.35
C ARG A 96 -25.00 -7.01 -10.08
N ARG A 97 -25.62 -5.96 -10.63
CA ARG A 97 -27.05 -5.66 -10.47
C ARG A 97 -27.89 -6.20 -11.64
N ARG A 98 -27.27 -6.78 -12.67
CA ARG A 98 -27.93 -7.50 -13.75
C ARG A 98 -27.92 -8.99 -13.44
#